data_AF-A0A9P1N9S2-F1
#
_entry.id   AF-A0A9P1N9S2-F1
#
_cell.length_a   1.000
_cell.length_b   1.000
_cell.length_c   1.000
_cell.angle_alpha   90.00
_cell.angle_beta   90.00
_cell.angle_gamma   90.00
#
_symmetry.space_group_name_H-M   'P 1'
#
loop_
_entity.id
_entity.type
_entity.pdbx_description
1 polymer ?
#
loop_
_entity_poly.entity_id
_entity_poly.type
_entity_poly.pdbx_seq_one_letter_code
_entity_poly.pdbx_strand_id
1 'polypeptide(L)'
;MYSYKYIFLPTALIIFIFTFDYFNNQKAESSELLTDKVVYVDDVFIHEKKDFSKCRVESWNNKTTWEIPRIAKLKLLTEHGVTKSEGLNDGELRLISAFLYENEIVVTTSRQRTDKPQLGTPVFCRYFDCNRVEIPGSMYKSFFFPLTSVHCLRKAGASFISLSLAENEQPQVPIPFIHRLFKNPPNELGVCGGQIYGLDAKWMQIAEFVEHHKLIGANMFYFSVFEIDEMTRIVLNEYERSGFAEVSMINTEYTNAAMMRHMVQIHECFYRARQHSKWLLNIDHDEFLIPTKMPILKYIESLGDKTAELIFSMRRIAKFKESLENYNNIQEVSNDIQAINYNLTHEPTYGSPKVMVRPDKVDAILLHWSYGLEPGYKTIVVPKNVAFLNHYRTISPKFLWSNFIETLIKQKTKFIHVTLREKYVEKLRENVIQILGYVFEKHNVTCDNIPISLQRSTKPYLVKSGICK
;
A
#
# COMPACT_ATOMS: atom_id res chain seq x y z
N MET A 1 -13.13 -9.43 -94.25
CA MET A 1 -12.11 -10.08 -95.08
C MET A 1 -10.79 -10.10 -94.31
N TYR A 2 -10.23 -11.30 -94.07
CA TYR A 2 -8.90 -11.66 -93.51
C TYR A 2 -8.54 -11.27 -92.06
N SER A 3 -7.69 -11.98 -91.31
CA SER A 3 -7.55 -13.40 -90.88
C SER A 3 -6.40 -13.46 -89.84
N TYR A 4 -6.37 -14.51 -89.01
CA TYR A 4 -5.33 -15.02 -88.06
C TYR A 4 -5.28 -14.39 -86.66
N LYS A 5 -5.69 -15.09 -85.57
CA LYS A 5 -5.17 -16.32 -84.89
C LYS A 5 -3.89 -16.07 -84.07
N TYR A 6 -3.97 -16.24 -82.75
CA TYR A 6 -3.02 -17.08 -82.01
C TYR A 6 -3.71 -17.83 -80.85
N ILE A 7 -3.42 -19.12 -80.83
CA ILE A 7 -3.80 -20.17 -79.88
C ILE A 7 -2.59 -20.36 -78.95
N PHE A 8 -2.81 -20.51 -77.64
CA PHE A 8 -1.88 -21.21 -76.75
C PHE A 8 -2.64 -21.94 -75.63
N LEU A 9 -2.70 -23.26 -75.76
CA LEU A 9 -2.80 -24.26 -74.69
C LEU A 9 -1.36 -24.50 -74.12
N PRO A 10 -1.17 -25.27 -73.03
CA PRO A 10 -1.84 -25.19 -71.73
C PRO A 10 -0.84 -25.29 -70.55
N THR A 11 -1.36 -24.95 -69.39
CA THR A 11 -0.86 -25.01 -68.01
C THR A 11 -0.53 -26.44 -67.52
N ALA A 12 0.30 -27.19 -68.24
CA ALA A 12 0.67 -28.57 -67.85
C ALA A 12 2.01 -28.67 -67.09
N LEU A 13 2.84 -27.62 -67.06
CA LEU A 13 4.19 -27.71 -66.48
C LEU A 13 4.32 -27.18 -65.04
N ILE A 14 3.34 -26.41 -64.53
CA ILE A 14 3.43 -25.79 -63.20
C ILE A 14 2.84 -26.71 -62.11
N ILE A 15 1.91 -27.60 -62.45
CA ILE A 15 1.31 -28.53 -61.50
C ILE A 15 2.30 -29.64 -61.10
N PHE A 16 3.23 -30.02 -61.99
CA PHE A 16 4.15 -31.14 -61.72
C PHE A 16 5.25 -30.80 -60.70
N ILE A 17 5.68 -29.54 -60.60
CA ILE A 17 6.73 -29.11 -59.67
C ILE A 17 6.16 -28.97 -58.25
N PHE A 18 4.93 -28.49 -58.09
CA PHE A 18 4.30 -28.38 -56.77
C PHE A 18 3.79 -29.72 -56.21
N THR A 19 3.46 -30.70 -57.07
CA THR A 19 3.14 -32.05 -56.58
C THR A 19 4.37 -32.85 -56.19
N PHE A 20 5.54 -32.64 -56.83
CA PHE A 20 6.74 -33.42 -56.50
C PHE A 20 7.38 -33.01 -55.16
N ASP A 21 7.35 -31.72 -54.80
CA ASP A 21 7.77 -31.26 -53.46
C ASP A 21 6.77 -31.61 -52.36
N TYR A 22 5.47 -31.71 -52.68
CA TYR A 22 4.45 -32.16 -51.74
C TYR A 22 4.54 -33.67 -51.45
N PHE A 23 4.93 -34.50 -52.44
CA PHE A 23 5.03 -35.95 -52.28
C PHE A 23 6.41 -36.44 -51.81
N ASN A 24 7.52 -35.70 -52.02
CA ASN A 24 8.85 -36.12 -51.57
C ASN A 24 9.23 -35.72 -50.14
N ASN A 25 8.51 -34.80 -49.50
CA ASN A 25 8.67 -34.52 -48.07
C ASN A 25 7.83 -35.43 -47.15
N GLN A 26 7.20 -36.48 -47.70
CA GLN A 26 6.39 -37.45 -46.96
C GLN A 26 7.05 -38.82 -46.72
N LYS A 27 8.38 -38.91 -46.72
CA LYS A 27 9.06 -40.14 -46.26
C LYS A 27 10.33 -39.84 -45.48
N ALA A 28 10.14 -39.72 -44.17
CA ALA A 28 11.02 -40.17 -43.07
C ALA A 28 11.09 -39.16 -41.91
N GLU A 29 9.94 -38.76 -41.39
CA GLU A 29 9.78 -38.71 -39.93
C GLU A 29 8.53 -39.52 -39.64
N SER A 30 8.74 -40.69 -39.04
CA SER A 30 7.68 -41.43 -38.39
C SER A 30 6.90 -40.44 -37.53
N SER A 31 5.62 -40.28 -37.83
CA SER A 31 4.66 -39.84 -36.85
C SER A 31 4.73 -40.84 -35.69
N GLU A 32 5.59 -40.57 -34.70
CA GLU A 32 5.13 -40.77 -33.34
C GLU A 32 3.87 -39.91 -33.26
N LEU A 33 2.74 -40.58 -33.44
CA LEU A 33 1.47 -40.12 -32.96
C LEU A 33 1.79 -39.46 -31.61
N LEU A 34 1.61 -38.14 -31.53
CA LEU A 34 1.22 -37.50 -30.28
C LEU A 34 -0.12 -38.16 -29.94
N THR A 35 -0.04 -39.40 -29.46
CA THR A 35 -0.95 -39.91 -28.47
C THR A 35 -1.06 -38.76 -27.49
N ASP A 36 -2.29 -38.33 -27.23
CA ASP A 36 -2.59 -37.62 -26.00
C ASP A 36 -2.05 -38.52 -24.89
N LYS A 37 -0.77 -38.37 -24.56
CA LYS A 37 -0.20 -38.85 -23.32
C LYS A 37 -0.85 -37.95 -22.30
N VAL A 38 -2.09 -38.31 -21.96
CA VAL A 38 -2.66 -37.99 -20.67
C VAL A 38 -1.65 -38.55 -19.70
N VAL A 39 -0.75 -37.69 -19.24
CA VAL A 39 0.06 -37.99 -18.07
C VAL A 39 -0.96 -37.97 -16.96
N TYR A 40 -1.49 -39.14 -16.65
CA TYR A 40 -2.12 -39.36 -15.36
C TYR A 40 -1.02 -39.07 -14.35
N VAL A 41 -1.13 -37.92 -13.68
CA VAL A 41 -0.38 -37.72 -12.45
C VAL A 41 -0.78 -38.91 -11.59
N ASP A 42 0.18 -39.77 -11.24
CA ASP A 42 -0.03 -40.88 -10.31
C ASP A 42 -0.86 -40.36 -9.13
N ASP A 43 -1.75 -41.21 -8.57
CA ASP A 43 -2.53 -40.90 -7.36
C ASP A 43 -1.73 -39.95 -6.51
N VAL A 44 -2.19 -38.70 -6.37
CA VAL A 44 -1.46 -37.68 -5.62
C VAL A 44 -1.15 -38.35 -4.30
N PHE A 45 0.11 -38.69 -4.05
CA PHE A 45 0.52 -39.20 -2.77
C PHE A 45 0.26 -38.02 -1.83
N ILE A 46 -0.94 -38.00 -1.25
CA ILE A 46 -1.29 -37.08 -0.18
C ILE A 46 -0.30 -37.48 0.88
N HIS A 47 0.81 -36.75 0.98
CA HIS A 47 1.71 -36.89 2.08
C HIS A 47 0.83 -36.74 3.31
N GLU A 48 0.61 -37.84 4.03
CA GLU A 48 -0.03 -37.80 5.33
C GLU A 48 0.67 -36.72 6.10
N LYS A 49 -0.08 -35.71 6.58
CA LYS A 49 0.44 -34.63 7.39
C LYS A 49 1.26 -35.30 8.49
N LYS A 50 2.59 -35.19 8.41
CA LYS A 50 3.51 -35.66 9.46
C LYS A 50 2.96 -35.19 10.79
N ASP A 51 2.93 -36.08 11.77
CA ASP A 51 2.56 -35.75 13.15
C ASP A 51 3.44 -34.56 13.58
N PHE A 52 2.83 -33.37 13.56
CA PHE A 52 3.57 -32.15 13.78
C PHE A 52 3.93 -32.11 15.26
N SER A 53 5.22 -31.96 15.56
CA SER A 53 5.73 -31.74 16.91
C SER A 53 4.83 -30.79 17.69
N LYS A 54 4.54 -31.09 18.96
CA LYS A 54 3.76 -30.22 19.86
C LYS A 54 4.21 -28.77 19.71
N CYS A 55 3.26 -27.87 19.40
CA CYS A 55 3.55 -26.45 19.24
C CYS A 55 4.23 -25.90 20.50
N ARG A 56 5.44 -25.36 20.32
CA ARG A 56 6.09 -24.60 21.39
C ARG A 56 5.34 -23.27 21.52
N VAL A 57 4.76 -23.03 22.68
CA VAL A 57 4.09 -21.76 22.99
C VAL A 57 5.07 -20.86 23.72
N GLU A 58 5.44 -19.73 23.11
CA GLU A 58 6.29 -18.74 23.77
C GLU A 58 5.56 -18.07 24.94
N SER A 59 6.30 -17.53 25.90
CA SER A 59 5.74 -16.86 27.08
C SER A 59 4.82 -15.70 26.72
N TRP A 60 5.19 -14.90 25.70
CA TRP A 60 4.35 -13.80 25.20
C TRP A 60 3.05 -14.30 24.56
N ASN A 61 3.02 -15.55 24.06
CA ASN A 61 1.89 -16.16 23.39
C ASN A 61 1.03 -17.04 24.32
N ASN A 62 1.49 -17.29 25.54
CA ASN A 62 0.72 -17.99 26.57
C ASN A 62 -0.23 -17.04 27.31
N LYS A 63 -1.11 -16.36 26.56
CA LYS A 63 -2.07 -15.39 27.11
C LYS A 63 -3.44 -15.56 26.48
N THR A 64 -4.44 -15.72 27.34
CA THR A 64 -5.86 -15.69 26.97
C THR A 64 -6.51 -14.47 27.60
N THR A 65 -7.22 -13.67 26.80
CA THR A 65 -8.03 -12.55 27.30
C THR A 65 -9.51 -12.90 27.23
N TRP A 66 -10.31 -12.24 28.08
CA TRP A 66 -11.74 -12.52 28.24
C TRP A 66 -12.62 -11.35 27.79
N GLU A 67 -12.04 -10.17 27.62
CA GLU A 67 -12.72 -8.97 27.16
C GLU A 67 -11.81 -8.14 26.24
N ILE A 68 -12.41 -7.51 25.23
CA ILE A 68 -11.73 -6.54 24.36
C ILE A 68 -11.65 -5.19 25.10
N PRO A 69 -10.50 -4.51 25.11
CA PRO A 69 -10.38 -3.18 25.71
C PRO A 69 -11.43 -2.21 25.16
N ARG A 70 -12.16 -1.54 26.07
CA ARG A 70 -13.19 -0.51 25.72
C ARG A 70 -14.35 -1.04 24.86
N ILE A 71 -14.64 -2.35 24.89
CA ILE A 71 -15.68 -2.96 24.03
C ILE A 71 -17.05 -2.28 24.12
N ALA A 72 -17.46 -1.83 25.31
CA ALA A 72 -18.72 -1.11 25.50
C ALA A 72 -18.76 0.21 24.69
N LYS A 73 -17.64 0.96 24.68
CA LYS A 73 -17.50 2.19 23.89
C LYS A 73 -17.52 1.88 22.39
N LEU A 74 -16.79 0.85 21.95
CA LEU A 74 -16.76 0.47 20.53
C LEU A 74 -18.15 0.05 20.02
N LYS A 75 -18.91 -0.70 20.84
CA LYS A 75 -20.31 -1.05 20.58
C LYS A 75 -21.20 0.19 20.49
N LEU A 76 -21.06 1.12 21.44
CA LEU A 76 -21.81 2.37 21.42
C LEU A 76 -21.55 3.18 20.13
N LEU A 77 -20.28 3.37 19.77
CA LEU A 77 -19.89 4.08 18.53
C LEU A 77 -20.46 3.38 17.28
N THR A 78 -20.39 2.04 17.29
CA THR A 78 -20.99 1.15 16.31
C THR A 78 -22.50 1.34 16.15
N GLU A 79 -23.25 1.44 17.26
CA GLU A 79 -24.70 1.62 17.27
C GLU A 79 -25.10 3.03 16.79
N HIS A 80 -24.30 4.04 17.16
CA HIS A 80 -24.48 5.42 16.69
C HIS A 80 -24.10 5.62 15.22
N GLY A 81 -23.61 4.57 14.55
CA GLY A 81 -23.22 4.64 13.15
C GLY A 81 -21.97 5.47 12.90
N VAL A 82 -21.09 5.59 13.90
CA VAL A 82 -19.77 6.16 13.71
C VAL A 82 -19.04 5.30 12.69
N THR A 83 -18.47 5.95 11.68
CA THR A 83 -17.88 5.33 10.50
C THR A 83 -18.87 4.62 9.57
N LYS A 84 -20.18 4.89 9.58
CA LYS A 84 -21.06 4.39 8.50
C LYS A 84 -20.58 4.92 7.13
N SER A 85 -20.37 4.03 6.17
CA SER A 85 -20.20 4.40 4.77
C SER A 85 -20.94 3.43 3.88
N GLU A 86 -21.67 3.94 2.91
CA GLU A 86 -22.30 3.12 1.89
C GLU A 86 -21.20 2.50 0.99
N GLY A 87 -21.04 1.17 1.03
CA GLY A 87 -20.34 0.41 -0.02
C GLY A 87 -19.54 -0.80 0.46
N LEU A 88 -19.08 -1.61 -0.50
CA LEU A 88 -18.33 -2.88 -0.36
C LEU A 88 -18.93 -3.90 0.64
N ASN A 89 -20.24 -3.83 0.80
CA ASN A 89 -20.99 -4.59 1.78
C ASN A 89 -21.25 -6.03 1.35
N ASP A 90 -21.21 -6.29 0.05
CA ASP A 90 -21.37 -7.59 -0.62
C ASP A 90 -20.03 -8.30 -0.84
N GLY A 91 -18.92 -7.66 -0.48
CA GLY A 91 -17.59 -8.10 -0.87
C GLY A 91 -17.11 -9.34 -0.15
N GLU A 92 -16.24 -10.11 -0.79
CA GLU A 92 -15.59 -11.26 -0.18
C GLU A 92 -14.84 -10.82 1.08
N LEU A 93 -15.02 -11.57 2.17
CA LEU A 93 -14.28 -11.37 3.40
C LEU A 93 -12.83 -11.81 3.18
N ARG A 94 -11.95 -10.89 2.73
CA ARG A 94 -10.52 -11.17 2.63
C ARG A 94 -9.79 -10.52 3.79
N LEU A 95 -8.88 -11.28 4.41
CA LEU A 95 -8.06 -10.83 5.51
C LEU A 95 -6.83 -10.10 4.95
N ILE A 96 -6.55 -8.90 5.46
CA ILE A 96 -5.38 -8.09 5.06
C ILE A 96 -4.26 -8.30 6.06
N SER A 97 -4.52 -8.06 7.34
CA SER A 97 -3.52 -8.20 8.40
C SER A 97 -4.15 -8.50 9.74
N ALA A 98 -3.39 -9.14 10.63
CA ALA A 98 -3.81 -9.47 11.99
C ALA A 98 -2.78 -8.92 12.99
N PHE A 99 -3.08 -7.79 13.63
CA PHE A 99 -2.19 -7.11 14.57
C PHE A 99 -2.36 -7.66 15.99
N LEU A 100 -1.29 -8.18 16.57
CA LEU A 100 -1.27 -8.70 17.94
C LEU A 100 -0.81 -7.62 18.92
N TYR A 101 -1.74 -7.12 19.71
CA TYR A 101 -1.47 -6.19 20.82
C TYR A 101 -1.51 -6.90 22.16
N GLU A 102 -1.19 -6.16 23.23
CA GLU A 102 -1.07 -6.72 24.58
C GLU A 102 -2.35 -7.46 25.02
N ASN A 103 -3.53 -6.89 24.78
CA ASN A 103 -4.81 -7.39 25.31
C ASN A 103 -5.84 -7.80 24.25
N GLU A 104 -5.53 -7.61 22.96
CA GLU A 104 -6.44 -7.88 21.85
C GLU A 104 -5.67 -8.19 20.58
N ILE A 105 -6.36 -8.77 19.61
CA ILE A 105 -5.93 -8.89 18.23
C ILE A 105 -6.87 -8.03 17.39
N VAL A 106 -6.35 -7.26 16.43
CA VAL A 106 -7.19 -6.56 15.45
C VAL A 106 -6.91 -7.10 14.07
N VAL A 107 -7.96 -7.57 13.40
CA VAL A 107 -7.89 -8.11 12.04
C VAL A 107 -8.50 -7.09 11.08
N THR A 108 -7.75 -6.65 10.09
CA THR A 108 -8.22 -5.76 9.02
C THR A 108 -8.63 -6.56 7.79
N THR A 109 -9.63 -6.08 7.07
CA THR A 109 -10.30 -6.82 5.99
C THR A 109 -10.59 -5.93 4.79
N SER A 110 -10.71 -6.53 3.60
CA SER A 110 -11.18 -5.82 2.40
C SER A 110 -12.67 -5.48 2.47
N ARG A 111 -13.46 -6.34 3.12
CA ARG A 111 -14.91 -6.18 3.30
C ARG A 111 -15.24 -5.08 4.28
N GLN A 112 -16.32 -4.34 4.01
CA GLN A 112 -16.84 -3.31 4.92
C GLN A 112 -18.14 -3.74 5.58
N ARG A 113 -18.41 -3.12 6.73
CA ARG A 113 -19.64 -3.31 7.50
C ARG A 113 -20.82 -2.56 6.85
N THR A 114 -21.98 -3.21 6.86
CA THR A 114 -23.27 -2.66 6.40
C THR A 114 -23.86 -1.57 7.28
N ASP A 115 -24.68 -0.74 6.63
CA ASP A 115 -25.42 0.40 7.20
C ASP A 115 -26.67 -0.02 8.02
N LYS A 116 -26.95 -1.34 8.09
CA LYS A 116 -28.16 -1.83 8.76
C LYS A 116 -28.12 -1.49 10.27
N PRO A 117 -29.24 -1.01 10.86
CA PRO A 117 -29.28 -0.43 12.21
C PRO A 117 -28.94 -1.38 13.38
N GLN A 118 -28.73 -2.68 13.13
CA GLN A 118 -28.42 -3.68 14.17
C GLN A 118 -26.95 -4.06 14.03
N LEU A 119 -26.14 -3.84 15.09
CA LEU A 119 -24.73 -4.21 15.41
C LEU A 119 -23.76 -4.84 14.35
N GLY A 120 -24.01 -4.70 13.04
CA GLY A 120 -23.33 -5.43 11.98
C GLY A 120 -23.70 -6.92 11.90
N THR A 121 -23.46 -7.52 10.74
CA THR A 121 -23.36 -8.98 10.59
C THR A 121 -22.34 -9.49 11.62
N PRO A 122 -22.67 -10.48 12.46
CA PRO A 122 -21.69 -11.04 13.39
C PRO A 122 -20.52 -11.62 12.61
N VAL A 123 -19.32 -11.48 13.17
CA VAL A 123 -18.10 -12.07 12.62
C VAL A 123 -17.43 -12.89 13.71
N PHE A 124 -16.92 -14.05 13.36
CA PHE A 124 -16.36 -15.01 14.31
C PHE A 124 -14.85 -15.07 14.13
N CYS A 125 -14.11 -14.77 15.18
CA CYS A 125 -12.67 -14.95 15.26
C CYS A 125 -12.37 -16.44 15.45
N ARG A 126 -11.52 -17.01 14.58
CA ARG A 126 -11.17 -18.43 14.52
C ARG A 126 -9.66 -18.56 14.72
N TYR A 127 -9.21 -19.33 15.70
CA TYR A 127 -7.81 -19.33 16.13
C TYR A 127 -7.13 -20.64 15.78
N PHE A 128 -5.89 -20.56 15.30
CA PHE A 128 -5.14 -21.72 14.85
C PHE A 128 -3.77 -21.74 15.49
N ASP A 129 -3.29 -22.94 15.80
CA ASP A 129 -1.97 -23.18 16.37
C ASP A 129 -0.86 -23.03 15.32
N CYS A 130 0.40 -23.29 15.73
CA CYS A 130 1.56 -23.23 14.86
C CYS A 130 1.50 -24.18 13.64
N ASN A 131 0.68 -25.23 13.71
CA ASN A 131 0.48 -26.23 12.67
C ASN A 131 -0.74 -25.90 11.78
N ARG A 132 -1.32 -24.71 11.97
CA ARG A 132 -2.54 -24.24 11.29
C ARG A 132 -3.73 -25.15 11.55
N VAL A 133 -3.78 -25.78 12.72
CA VAL A 133 -4.94 -26.55 13.19
C VAL A 133 -5.79 -25.65 14.08
N GLU A 134 -7.10 -25.63 13.83
CA GLU A 134 -8.00 -24.80 14.63
C GLU A 134 -8.01 -25.28 16.09
N ILE A 135 -7.85 -24.34 17.02
CA ILE A 135 -7.85 -24.62 18.46
C ILE A 135 -9.30 -24.86 18.89
N PRO A 136 -9.67 -26.06 19.37
CA PRO A 136 -11.05 -26.37 19.72
C PRO A 136 -11.61 -25.43 20.80
N GLY A 137 -12.86 -24.97 20.63
CA GLY A 137 -13.54 -24.10 21.60
C GLY A 137 -12.96 -22.69 21.72
N SER A 138 -12.03 -22.29 20.85
CA SER A 138 -11.39 -20.98 20.90
C SER A 138 -12.19 -19.87 20.21
N MET A 139 -13.23 -20.22 19.44
CA MET A 139 -14.02 -19.28 18.66
C MET A 139 -14.58 -18.13 19.51
N TYR A 140 -14.58 -16.93 18.95
CA TYR A 140 -15.11 -15.74 19.62
C TYR A 140 -15.98 -14.91 18.66
N LYS A 141 -17.21 -14.61 19.08
CA LYS A 141 -18.14 -13.76 18.33
C LYS A 141 -17.79 -12.29 18.54
N SER A 142 -17.55 -11.58 17.44
CA SER A 142 -17.19 -10.17 17.40
C SER A 142 -18.05 -9.40 16.37
N PHE A 143 -17.64 -8.17 16.06
CA PHE A 143 -18.27 -7.25 15.12
C PHE A 143 -17.22 -6.40 14.42
N PHE A 144 -17.60 -5.80 13.30
CA PHE A 144 -16.76 -4.86 12.56
C PHE A 144 -16.78 -3.48 13.21
N PHE A 145 -15.60 -2.98 13.58
CA PHE A 145 -15.35 -1.61 13.99
C PHE A 145 -13.85 -1.23 13.91
N PRO A 146 -13.51 -0.03 13.38
CA PRO A 146 -14.32 0.73 12.42
C PRO A 146 -14.40 -0.04 11.09
N LEU A 147 -15.53 0.06 10.38
CA LEU A 147 -15.89 -0.53 9.06
C LEU A 147 -15.21 -1.84 8.60
N THR A 148 -13.89 -1.83 8.41
CA THR A 148 -13.04 -2.87 7.82
C THR A 148 -12.19 -3.62 8.86
N SER A 149 -12.43 -3.42 10.15
CA SER A 149 -11.59 -3.98 11.22
C SER A 149 -12.42 -4.79 12.20
N VAL A 150 -11.86 -5.88 12.71
CA VAL A 150 -12.51 -6.79 13.66
C VAL A 150 -11.60 -6.97 14.87
N HIS A 151 -12.15 -6.70 16.05
CA HIS A 151 -11.42 -6.89 17.30
C HIS A 151 -11.65 -8.31 17.82
N CYS A 152 -10.59 -9.02 18.17
CA CYS A 152 -10.60 -10.40 18.62
C CYS A 152 -9.89 -10.51 19.98
N LEU A 153 -10.31 -11.46 20.81
CA LEU A 153 -9.59 -11.79 22.05
C LEU A 153 -8.25 -12.44 21.74
N ARG A 154 -7.35 -12.45 22.72
CA ARG A 154 -6.16 -13.31 22.68
C ARG A 154 -6.51 -14.72 23.14
N LYS A 155 -5.92 -15.71 22.51
CA LYS A 155 -6.04 -17.13 22.88
C LYS A 155 -4.64 -17.72 22.98
N ALA A 156 -4.34 -18.35 24.12
CA ALA A 156 -3.05 -18.94 24.37
C ALA A 156 -2.70 -19.99 23.30
N GLY A 157 -1.48 -19.92 22.77
CA GLY A 157 -0.99 -20.86 21.76
C GLY A 157 -1.49 -20.63 20.33
N ALA A 158 -2.32 -19.62 20.09
CA ALA A 158 -2.67 -19.23 18.72
C ALA A 158 -1.44 -18.62 18.02
N SER A 159 -1.17 -19.06 16.80
CA SER A 159 -0.13 -18.48 15.92
C SER A 159 -0.73 -17.83 14.68
N PHE A 160 -1.95 -18.22 14.32
CA PHE A 160 -2.70 -17.65 13.20
C PHE A 160 -4.15 -17.38 13.62
N ILE A 161 -4.80 -16.49 12.88
CA ILE A 161 -6.21 -16.19 13.03
C ILE A 161 -6.89 -16.15 11.66
N SER A 162 -8.17 -16.49 11.67
CA SER A 162 -9.07 -16.27 10.56
C SER A 162 -10.40 -15.70 11.03
N LEU A 163 -11.24 -15.32 10.09
CA LEU A 163 -12.61 -14.85 10.33
C LEU A 163 -13.62 -15.69 9.53
N SER A 164 -14.82 -15.85 10.07
CA SER A 164 -16.01 -16.35 9.37
C SER A 164 -17.23 -15.49 9.67
N LEU A 165 -18.24 -15.49 8.80
CA LEU A 165 -19.50 -14.75 8.99
C LEU A 165 -20.57 -15.59 9.70
N ALA A 166 -20.41 -16.91 9.73
CA ALA A 166 -21.20 -17.82 10.57
C ALA A 166 -20.32 -18.81 11.35
N GLU A 167 -20.90 -19.42 12.38
CA GLU A 167 -20.21 -20.41 13.25
C GLU A 167 -19.85 -21.70 12.49
N ASN A 168 -20.75 -22.14 11.60
CA ASN A 168 -20.62 -23.36 10.80
C ASN A 168 -19.98 -23.14 9.42
N GLU A 169 -19.61 -21.91 9.10
CA GLU A 169 -18.94 -21.57 7.85
C GLU A 169 -17.45 -21.95 7.93
N GLN A 170 -16.91 -22.39 6.80
CA GLN A 170 -15.47 -22.59 6.66
C GLN A 170 -14.77 -21.23 6.73
N PRO A 171 -13.80 -21.06 7.64
CA PRO A 171 -13.09 -19.80 7.75
C PRO A 171 -12.19 -19.56 6.55
N GLN A 172 -11.83 -18.30 6.34
CA GLN A 172 -10.82 -17.91 5.37
C GLN A 172 -9.46 -18.56 5.69
N VAL A 173 -8.52 -18.54 4.74
CA VAL A 173 -7.16 -19.03 4.98
C VAL A 173 -6.55 -18.25 6.16
N PRO A 174 -6.08 -18.92 7.23
CA PRO A 174 -5.60 -18.24 8.41
C PRO A 174 -4.27 -17.51 8.15
N ILE A 175 -4.19 -16.27 8.63
CA ILE A 175 -3.04 -15.38 8.47
C ILE A 175 -2.24 -15.25 9.77
N PRO A 176 -0.91 -15.06 9.69
CA PRO A 176 -0.06 -14.94 10.87
C PRO A 176 -0.27 -13.59 11.56
N PHE A 177 0.16 -13.51 12.82
CA PHE A 177 0.15 -12.26 13.57
C PHE A 177 1.30 -11.34 13.20
N ILE A 178 0.99 -10.05 13.06
CA ILE A 178 1.95 -8.95 13.04
C ILE A 178 2.15 -8.49 14.49
N HIS A 179 3.37 -8.63 14.99
CA HIS A 179 3.71 -8.29 16.36
C HIS A 179 3.63 -6.77 16.59
N ARG A 180 2.80 -6.37 17.56
CA ARG A 180 2.69 -4.99 18.06
C ARG A 180 2.84 -4.90 19.57
N LEU A 181 3.49 -5.87 20.19
CA LEU A 181 3.78 -5.95 21.63
C LEU A 181 4.96 -5.03 22.04
N PHE A 182 4.88 -3.76 21.69
CA PHE A 182 5.90 -2.77 22.06
C PHE A 182 5.50 -2.05 23.34
N LYS A 183 6.39 -2.05 24.34
CA LYS A 183 6.18 -1.29 25.58
C LYS A 183 6.15 0.23 25.31
N ASN A 184 7.05 0.68 24.44
CA ASN A 184 7.10 2.03 23.90
C ASN A 184 7.19 1.93 22.38
N PRO A 185 6.45 2.74 21.61
CA PRO A 185 6.57 2.75 20.16
C PRO A 185 8.03 3.02 19.73
N PRO A 186 8.62 2.20 18.85
CA PRO A 186 9.98 2.43 18.37
C PRO A 186 10.11 3.66 17.47
N ASN A 187 9.01 4.11 16.87
CA ASN A 187 8.98 5.27 15.98
C ASN A 187 8.29 6.46 16.65
N GLU A 188 8.92 7.64 16.61
CA GLU A 188 8.33 8.86 17.17
C GLU A 188 7.22 9.39 16.25
N LEU A 189 7.47 9.42 14.94
CA LEU A 189 6.53 9.91 13.93
C LEU A 189 6.47 8.97 12.74
N GLY A 190 5.33 8.30 12.61
CA GLY A 190 4.92 7.55 11.44
C GLY A 190 4.07 8.38 10.49
N VAL A 191 4.14 8.08 9.19
CA VAL A 191 3.29 8.71 8.16
C VAL A 191 2.49 7.63 7.46
N CYS A 192 1.18 7.82 7.45
CA CYS A 192 0.24 7.08 6.65
C CYS A 192 0.15 7.74 5.27
N GLY A 193 0.72 7.12 4.25
CA GLY A 193 0.55 7.56 2.88
C GLY A 193 -0.81 7.09 2.35
N GLY A 194 -1.48 7.94 1.56
CA GLY A 194 -2.74 7.60 0.90
C GLY A 194 -2.65 6.30 0.08
N GLN A 195 -3.77 5.81 -0.43
CA GLN A 195 -3.75 4.54 -1.18
C GLN A 195 -2.95 4.65 -2.50
N ILE A 196 -2.24 3.57 -2.83
CA ILE A 196 -1.62 3.37 -4.14
C ILE A 196 -2.53 2.45 -4.94
N TYR A 197 -2.96 2.93 -6.10
CA TYR A 197 -3.86 2.21 -7.02
C TYR A 197 -3.65 2.74 -8.43
N GLY A 198 -4.08 1.96 -9.42
CA GLY A 198 -3.82 2.23 -10.83
C GLY A 198 -2.37 1.94 -11.21
N LEU A 199 -2.11 2.06 -12.51
CA LEU A 199 -0.79 1.86 -13.11
C LEU A 199 -0.08 3.18 -13.43
N ASP A 200 -0.60 4.29 -12.92
CA ASP A 200 0.05 5.60 -13.05
C ASP A 200 1.35 5.61 -12.25
N ALA A 201 2.44 6.01 -12.91
CA ALA A 201 3.75 6.14 -12.30
C ALA A 201 3.75 7.15 -11.14
N LYS A 202 3.95 6.65 -9.91
CA LYS A 202 4.00 7.46 -8.66
C LYS A 202 5.38 7.47 -8.01
N TRP A 203 6.38 6.80 -8.58
CA TRP A 203 7.72 6.65 -8.03
C TRP A 203 8.38 7.98 -7.62
N MET A 204 8.29 9.02 -8.45
CA MET A 204 8.79 10.38 -8.12
C MET A 204 8.05 10.97 -6.92
N GLN A 205 6.71 10.91 -6.96
CA GLN A 205 5.85 11.46 -5.92
C GLN A 205 6.11 10.78 -4.57
N ILE A 206 6.24 9.45 -4.56
CA ILE A 206 6.54 8.67 -3.36
C ILE A 206 7.93 9.00 -2.82
N ALA A 207 8.95 9.08 -3.68
CA ALA A 207 10.30 9.41 -3.23
C ALA A 207 10.36 10.79 -2.61
N GLU A 208 9.76 11.79 -3.24
CA GLU A 208 9.71 13.16 -2.71
C GLU A 208 8.89 13.24 -1.42
N PHE A 209 7.75 12.54 -1.36
CA PHE A 209 6.92 12.45 -0.16
C PHE A 209 7.70 11.86 1.02
N VAL A 210 8.38 10.74 0.83
CA VAL A 210 9.16 10.08 1.88
C VAL A 210 10.31 10.96 2.33
N GLU A 211 11.12 11.46 1.40
CA GLU A 211 12.31 12.25 1.74
C GLU A 211 11.95 13.59 2.39
N HIS A 212 10.87 14.26 1.98
CA HIS A 212 10.36 15.44 2.66
C HIS A 212 9.99 15.14 4.11
N HIS A 213 9.22 14.07 4.34
CA HIS A 213 8.74 13.77 5.68
C HIS A 213 9.87 13.27 6.59
N LYS A 214 10.90 12.61 6.04
CA LYS A 214 12.14 12.29 6.77
C LYS A 214 12.85 13.56 7.26
N LEU A 215 12.93 14.60 6.42
CA LEU A 215 13.57 15.86 6.80
C LEU A 215 12.86 16.59 7.96
N ILE A 216 11.55 16.40 8.13
CA ILE A 216 10.80 16.98 9.25
C ILE A 216 10.74 16.07 10.48
N GLY A 217 11.37 14.89 10.43
CA GLY A 217 11.53 13.97 11.56
C GLY A 217 10.65 12.72 11.53
N ALA A 218 9.92 12.44 10.44
CA ALA A 218 9.27 11.14 10.29
C ALA A 218 10.32 10.04 10.09
N ASN A 219 10.10 8.90 10.72
CA ASN A 219 11.06 7.78 10.68
C ASN A 219 10.41 6.45 10.29
N MET A 220 9.11 6.43 10.00
CA MET A 220 8.40 5.26 9.52
C MET A 220 7.27 5.65 8.55
N PHE A 221 7.09 4.86 7.50
CA PHE A 221 6.06 5.07 6.49
C PHE A 221 5.19 3.82 6.35
N TYR A 222 3.89 4.02 6.16
CA TYR A 222 2.94 2.93 5.98
C TYR A 222 2.21 3.15 4.66
N PHE A 223 2.34 2.20 3.74
CA PHE A 223 1.71 2.24 2.43
C PHE A 223 0.72 1.09 2.25
N SER A 224 -0.40 1.39 1.60
CA SER A 224 -1.39 0.40 1.20
C SER A 224 -1.53 0.39 -0.31
N VAL A 225 -1.27 -0.77 -0.92
CA VAL A 225 -1.15 -0.95 -2.36
C VAL A 225 -2.27 -1.86 -2.84
N PHE A 226 -3.15 -1.34 -3.68
CA PHE A 226 -4.19 -2.11 -4.39
C PHE A 226 -3.70 -2.56 -5.77
N GLU A 227 -2.99 -1.67 -6.45
CA GLU A 227 -2.40 -1.86 -7.77
C GLU A 227 -1.24 -0.88 -7.91
N ILE A 228 -0.18 -1.26 -8.61
CA ILE A 228 1.06 -0.47 -8.68
C ILE A 228 1.82 -0.77 -9.96
N ASP A 229 2.44 0.25 -10.54
CA ASP A 229 3.38 0.10 -11.65
C ASP A 229 4.75 -0.43 -11.19
N GLU A 230 5.56 -0.89 -12.15
CA GLU A 230 6.85 -1.49 -11.86
C GLU A 230 7.82 -0.51 -11.17
N MET A 231 7.90 0.74 -11.61
CA MET A 231 8.85 1.71 -11.07
C MET A 231 8.50 2.11 -9.64
N THR A 232 7.22 2.37 -9.36
CA THR A 232 6.77 2.68 -8.00
C THR A 232 7.00 1.49 -7.09
N ARG A 233 6.80 0.26 -7.57
CA ARG A 233 7.11 -0.96 -6.81
C ARG A 233 8.59 -1.04 -6.44
N ILE A 234 9.50 -0.76 -7.36
CA ILE A 234 10.95 -0.80 -7.07
C ILE A 234 11.30 0.23 -5.97
N VAL A 235 10.78 1.45 -6.05
CA VAL A 235 11.02 2.49 -5.03
C VAL A 235 10.45 2.10 -3.67
N LEU A 236 9.23 1.57 -3.61
CA LEU A 236 8.64 1.09 -2.35
C LEU A 236 9.43 -0.07 -1.74
N ASN A 237 9.84 -1.03 -2.55
CA ASN A 237 10.66 -2.15 -2.10
C ASN A 237 11.98 -1.67 -1.49
N GLU A 238 12.57 -0.61 -2.03
CA GLU A 238 13.79 -0.04 -1.47
C GLU A 238 13.55 0.58 -0.09
N TYR A 239 12.46 1.33 0.09
CA TYR A 239 12.12 1.88 1.41
C TYR A 239 11.75 0.80 2.43
N GLU A 240 11.08 -0.27 2.00
CA GLU A 240 10.77 -1.41 2.86
C GLU A 240 12.04 -2.17 3.26
N ARG A 241 12.90 -2.50 2.28
CA ARG A 241 14.20 -3.17 2.50
C ARG A 241 15.11 -2.38 3.43
N SER A 242 15.12 -1.05 3.30
CA SER A 242 15.90 -0.15 4.13
C SER A 242 15.26 0.14 5.51
N GLY A 243 14.11 -0.46 5.82
CA GLY A 243 13.45 -0.36 7.12
C GLY A 243 12.75 0.98 7.37
N PHE A 244 12.52 1.78 6.33
CA PHE A 244 11.79 3.05 6.42
C PHE A 244 10.29 2.89 6.17
N ALA A 245 9.85 1.80 5.55
CA ALA A 245 8.46 1.58 5.22
C ALA A 245 7.96 0.17 5.58
N GLU A 246 6.65 0.05 5.83
CA GLU A 246 5.91 -1.20 5.79
C GLU A 246 4.83 -1.10 4.71
N VAL A 247 4.78 -2.06 3.79
CA VAL A 247 3.84 -2.08 2.68
C VAL A 247 2.78 -3.16 2.88
N SER A 248 1.51 -2.81 2.68
CA SER A 248 0.38 -3.74 2.72
C SER A 248 -0.18 -3.93 1.32
N MET A 249 -0.09 -5.14 0.78
CA MET A 249 -0.73 -5.49 -0.49
C MET A 249 -2.19 -5.86 -0.23
N ILE A 250 -3.12 -5.18 -0.88
CA ILE A 250 -4.55 -5.32 -0.66
C ILE A 250 -5.20 -5.81 -1.95
N ASN A 251 -5.66 -7.05 -1.94
CA ASN A 251 -6.42 -7.60 -3.04
C ASN A 251 -7.93 -7.40 -2.82
N THR A 252 -8.60 -6.77 -3.78
CA THR A 252 -10.05 -6.59 -3.76
C THR A 252 -10.63 -6.91 -5.13
N GLU A 253 -11.85 -7.43 -5.15
CA GLU A 253 -12.64 -7.77 -6.32
C GLU A 253 -13.22 -6.52 -7.00
N TYR A 254 -13.15 -5.38 -6.31
CA TYR A 254 -13.74 -4.14 -6.76
C TYR A 254 -12.80 -3.38 -7.69
N THR A 255 -13.23 -3.24 -8.94
CA THR A 255 -12.54 -2.44 -9.97
C THR A 255 -12.61 -0.94 -9.66
N ASN A 256 -13.78 -0.43 -9.26
CA ASN A 256 -14.02 0.99 -8.96
C ASN A 256 -14.60 1.20 -7.56
N ALA A 257 -13.73 1.51 -6.59
CA ALA A 257 -14.12 1.74 -5.20
C ALA A 257 -13.32 2.87 -4.55
N ALA A 258 -13.20 4.02 -5.22
CA ALA A 258 -12.28 5.10 -4.83
C ALA A 258 -12.41 5.52 -3.34
N MET A 259 -13.60 5.89 -2.88
CA MET A 259 -13.83 6.27 -1.48
C MET A 259 -13.56 5.11 -0.50
N MET A 260 -13.82 3.88 -0.94
CA MET A 260 -13.73 2.70 -0.10
C MET A 260 -12.30 2.22 0.08
N ARG A 261 -11.46 2.40 -0.94
CA ARG A 261 -10.01 2.18 -0.86
C ARG A 261 -9.38 3.08 0.20
N HIS A 262 -9.83 4.33 0.33
CA HIS A 262 -9.38 5.20 1.42
C HIS A 262 -9.69 4.59 2.80
N MET A 263 -10.91 4.09 3.03
CA MET A 263 -11.27 3.53 4.35
C MET A 263 -10.46 2.29 4.69
N VAL A 264 -10.28 1.38 3.73
CA VAL A 264 -9.44 0.18 3.93
C VAL A 264 -7.99 0.59 4.22
N GLN A 265 -7.42 1.51 3.42
CA GLN A 265 -6.05 2.01 3.61
C GLN A 265 -5.87 2.69 4.97
N ILE A 266 -6.78 3.58 5.35
CA ILE A 266 -6.72 4.32 6.62
C ILE A 266 -6.74 3.35 7.81
N HIS A 267 -7.66 2.38 7.83
CA HIS A 267 -7.75 1.44 8.95
C HIS A 267 -6.57 0.47 8.99
N GLU A 268 -6.15 -0.05 7.84
CA GLU A 268 -4.95 -0.91 7.73
C GLU A 268 -3.72 -0.20 8.30
N CYS A 269 -3.47 1.01 7.81
CA CYS A 269 -2.35 1.83 8.24
C CYS A 269 -2.45 2.25 9.72
N PHE A 270 -3.64 2.63 10.19
CA PHE A 270 -3.85 3.03 11.58
C PHE A 270 -3.49 1.91 12.57
N TYR A 271 -4.00 0.69 12.33
CA TYR A 271 -3.68 -0.43 13.18
C TYR A 271 -2.24 -0.93 13.00
N ARG A 272 -1.71 -0.86 11.77
CA ARG A 272 -0.29 -1.13 11.52
C ARG A 272 0.63 -0.19 12.30
N ALA A 273 0.26 1.07 12.43
CA ALA A 273 1.01 2.08 13.17
C ALA A 273 0.77 2.05 14.68
N ARG A 274 -0.39 1.56 15.16
CA ARG A 274 -0.71 1.51 16.58
C ARG A 274 0.33 0.70 17.36
N GLN A 275 0.86 1.28 18.44
CA GLN A 275 1.99 0.77 19.23
C GLN A 275 3.32 0.63 18.46
N HIS A 276 3.36 0.90 17.15
CA HIS A 276 4.58 0.94 16.34
C HIS A 276 5.12 2.36 16.16
N SER A 277 4.22 3.34 16.03
CA SER A 277 4.51 4.78 15.98
C SER A 277 3.76 5.51 17.10
N LYS A 278 4.43 6.46 17.76
CA LYS A 278 3.83 7.28 18.82
C LYS A 278 2.87 8.32 18.25
N TRP A 279 3.25 8.97 17.17
CA TRP A 279 2.39 9.84 16.36
C TRP A 279 2.23 9.26 14.96
N LEU A 280 1.04 9.41 14.40
CA LEU A 280 0.70 9.00 13.05
C LEU A 280 0.09 10.18 12.30
N LEU A 281 0.75 10.64 11.24
CA LEU A 281 0.24 11.65 10.32
C LEU A 281 -0.55 10.97 9.19
N ASN A 282 -1.81 11.35 8.99
CA ASN A 282 -2.66 10.77 7.93
C ASN A 282 -2.84 11.74 6.76
N ILE A 283 -2.18 11.48 5.64
CA ILE A 283 -2.09 12.40 4.49
C ILE A 283 -1.96 11.65 3.15
N ASP A 284 -2.33 12.32 2.06
CA ASP A 284 -2.15 11.78 0.70
C ASP A 284 -0.71 12.01 0.18
N HIS A 285 -0.27 11.28 -0.85
CA HIS A 285 1.09 11.42 -1.40
C HIS A 285 1.36 12.77 -2.09
N ASP A 286 0.31 13.55 -2.39
CA ASP A 286 0.40 14.93 -2.86
C ASP A 286 0.33 15.96 -1.73
N GLU A 287 0.35 15.55 -0.47
CA GLU A 287 0.23 16.40 0.71
C GLU A 287 1.54 16.42 1.52
N PHE A 288 2.01 17.63 1.87
CA PHE A 288 3.33 17.85 2.47
C PHE A 288 3.19 18.71 3.71
N LEU A 289 3.56 18.19 4.89
CA LEU A 289 3.50 18.95 6.14
C LEU A 289 4.61 19.99 6.18
N ILE A 290 4.25 21.26 6.38
CA ILE A 290 5.17 22.39 6.39
C ILE A 290 5.22 23.01 7.80
N PRO A 291 6.26 22.71 8.60
CA PRO A 291 6.52 23.43 9.85
C PRO A 291 7.12 24.81 9.54
N THR A 292 6.52 25.88 10.05
CA THR A 292 6.95 27.26 9.72
C THR A 292 7.64 27.98 10.88
N LYS A 293 7.23 27.70 12.11
CA LYS A 293 7.78 28.36 13.31
C LYS A 293 8.89 27.57 13.99
N MET A 294 8.75 26.25 14.06
CA MET A 294 9.69 25.35 14.73
C MET A 294 9.55 23.93 14.17
N PRO A 295 10.53 23.02 14.41
CA PRO A 295 10.39 21.62 14.06
C PRO A 295 9.12 21.01 14.65
N ILE A 296 8.42 20.17 13.89
CA ILE A 296 7.11 19.65 14.30
C ILE A 296 7.19 18.82 15.58
N LEU A 297 8.23 18.00 15.74
CA LEU A 297 8.43 17.18 16.94
C LEU A 297 8.61 18.05 18.20
N LYS A 298 9.36 19.16 18.10
CA LYS A 298 9.50 20.13 19.19
C LYS A 298 8.17 20.80 19.54
N TYR A 299 7.35 21.11 18.52
CA TYR A 299 6.01 21.64 18.76
C TYR A 299 5.15 20.63 19.51
N ILE A 300 5.13 19.37 19.07
CA ILE A 300 4.39 18.28 19.71
C ILE A 300 4.81 18.12 21.18
N GLU A 301 6.11 18.08 21.46
CA GLU A 301 6.65 18.00 22.83
C GLU A 301 6.14 19.15 23.71
N SER A 302 6.01 20.35 23.15
CA SER A 302 5.53 21.53 23.90
C SER A 302 4.04 21.50 24.28
N LEU A 303 3.23 20.63 23.67
CA LEU A 303 1.79 20.56 23.91
C LEU A 303 1.40 19.71 25.14
N GLY A 304 2.37 19.01 25.72
CA GLY A 304 2.21 18.13 26.87
C GLY A 304 1.54 16.78 26.56
N ASP A 305 1.68 15.84 27.50
CA ASP A 305 1.36 14.40 27.30
C ASP A 305 -0.12 14.07 27.11
N LYS A 306 -1.01 15.03 27.36
CA LYS A 306 -2.47 14.87 27.21
C LYS A 306 -2.99 15.25 25.83
N THR A 307 -2.11 15.56 24.88
CA THR A 307 -2.51 15.79 23.50
C THR A 307 -2.55 14.47 22.73
N ALA A 308 -3.67 14.16 22.09
CA ALA A 308 -3.85 12.95 21.28
C ALA A 308 -4.09 13.22 19.80
N GLU A 309 -4.52 14.43 19.43
CA GLU A 309 -4.84 14.77 18.05
C GLU A 309 -4.41 16.19 17.74
N LEU A 310 -3.82 16.38 16.57
CA LEU A 310 -3.50 17.65 15.95
C LEU A 310 -4.24 17.79 14.63
N ILE A 311 -4.94 18.91 14.43
CA ILE A 311 -5.65 19.22 13.19
C ILE A 311 -4.88 20.31 12.44
N PHE A 312 -4.48 20.02 11.20
CA PHE A 312 -3.73 20.94 10.36
C PHE A 312 -4.63 21.59 9.31
N SER A 313 -4.46 22.90 9.12
CA SER A 313 -4.99 23.58 7.93
C SER A 313 -4.26 23.13 6.67
N MET A 314 -4.89 23.33 5.52
CA MET A 314 -4.35 22.98 4.22
C MET A 314 -4.42 24.16 3.25
N ARG A 315 -3.46 24.25 2.33
CA ARG A 315 -3.54 25.10 1.14
C ARG A 315 -3.22 24.29 -0.11
N ARG A 316 -3.84 24.64 -1.23
CA ARG A 316 -3.57 24.00 -2.51
C ARG A 316 -2.47 24.72 -3.27
N ILE A 317 -1.61 23.97 -3.93
CA ILE A 317 -0.56 24.46 -4.80
C ILE A 317 -0.87 23.98 -6.22
N ALA A 318 -0.91 24.92 -7.17
CA ALA A 318 -1.17 24.59 -8.57
C ALA A 318 0.03 23.91 -9.21
N LYS A 319 -0.20 22.68 -9.69
CA LYS A 319 0.73 21.91 -10.51
C LYS A 319 0.30 21.98 -11.97
N PHE A 320 1.15 22.55 -12.81
CA PHE A 320 0.86 22.83 -14.22
C PHE A 320 1.31 21.72 -15.18
N LYS A 321 2.16 20.80 -14.71
CA LYS A 321 2.67 19.66 -15.48
C LYS A 321 2.45 18.36 -14.70
N GLU A 322 2.17 17.28 -15.41
CA GLU A 322 2.12 15.94 -14.84
C GLU A 322 3.53 15.47 -14.43
N SER A 323 3.62 14.50 -13.51
CA SER A 323 4.91 13.93 -13.09
C SER A 323 5.53 13.08 -14.19
N LEU A 324 6.85 12.87 -14.14
CA LEU A 324 7.54 11.95 -15.04
C LEU A 324 6.94 10.54 -14.99
N GLU A 325 6.61 10.00 -16.17
CA GLU A 325 6.14 8.61 -16.31
C GLU A 325 7.29 7.61 -16.16
N ASN A 326 8.45 7.92 -16.73
CA ASN A 326 9.61 7.02 -16.79
C ASN A 326 10.88 7.69 -16.25
N TYR A 327 11.82 6.88 -15.75
CA TYR A 327 13.15 7.34 -15.39
C TYR A 327 14.06 7.32 -16.61
N ASN A 328 14.49 8.50 -17.05
CA ASN A 328 15.45 8.64 -18.14
C ASN A 328 16.87 8.89 -17.63
N ASN A 329 17.02 9.88 -16.74
CA ASN A 329 18.28 10.28 -16.15
C ASN A 329 18.04 11.13 -14.90
N ILE A 330 19.10 11.26 -14.09
CA ILE A 330 19.02 11.98 -12.82
C ILE A 330 18.82 13.50 -12.97
N GLN A 331 19.18 14.08 -14.11
CA GLN A 331 18.99 15.51 -14.37
C GLN A 331 17.51 15.84 -14.55
N GLU A 332 16.75 14.98 -15.22
CA GLU A 332 15.29 15.10 -15.32
C GLU A 332 14.62 14.98 -13.96
N VAL A 333 15.06 14.03 -13.13
CA VAL A 333 14.58 13.88 -11.74
C VAL A 333 14.81 15.16 -10.94
N SER A 334 16.03 15.71 -10.97
CA SER A 334 16.38 16.95 -10.28
C SER A 334 15.50 18.13 -10.69
N ASN A 335 15.09 18.15 -11.96
CA ASN A 335 14.28 19.20 -12.57
C ASN A 335 12.76 19.01 -12.38
N ASP A 336 12.26 17.87 -11.88
CA ASP A 336 10.82 17.60 -11.76
C ASP A 336 10.29 17.53 -10.31
N ILE A 337 11.11 17.88 -9.32
CA ILE A 337 10.73 17.90 -7.89
C ILE A 337 9.63 18.95 -7.64
N GLN A 338 8.44 18.49 -7.23
CA GLN A 338 7.24 19.33 -7.23
C GLN A 338 7.25 20.42 -6.15
N ALA A 339 7.81 20.12 -4.98
CA ALA A 339 7.90 21.06 -3.86
C ALA A 339 8.81 22.26 -4.16
N ILE A 340 9.66 22.11 -5.18
CA ILE A 340 10.58 23.15 -5.65
C ILE A 340 9.94 23.94 -6.79
N ASN A 341 9.32 23.25 -7.74
CA ASN A 341 8.88 23.85 -9.01
C ASN A 341 7.53 24.57 -8.93
N TYR A 342 6.69 24.27 -7.93
CA TYR A 342 5.35 24.84 -7.82
C TYR A 342 5.20 25.67 -6.55
N ASN A 343 4.86 26.95 -6.71
CA ASN A 343 4.76 27.91 -5.61
C ASN A 343 3.50 28.79 -5.63
N LEU A 344 2.67 28.72 -6.69
CA LEU A 344 1.43 29.49 -6.79
C LEU A 344 0.36 28.90 -5.89
N THR A 345 -0.09 29.67 -4.90
CA THR A 345 -0.99 29.18 -3.84
C THR A 345 -1.85 30.29 -3.24
N HIS A 346 -2.59 29.98 -2.18
CA HIS A 346 -3.43 30.87 -1.38
C HIS A 346 -3.18 30.65 0.12
N GLU A 347 -3.79 31.48 0.97
CA GLU A 347 -3.70 31.32 2.44
C GLU A 347 -4.24 29.96 2.92
N PRO A 348 -3.59 29.28 3.89
CA PRO A 348 -4.11 28.02 4.44
C PRO A 348 -5.52 28.15 5.01
N THR A 349 -6.35 27.12 4.82
CA THR A 349 -7.74 27.06 5.27
C THR A 349 -8.01 25.74 5.99
N TYR A 350 -9.07 25.69 6.81
CA TYR A 350 -9.53 24.46 7.45
C TYR A 350 -10.68 23.78 6.67
N GLY A 351 -10.81 24.04 5.37
CA GLY A 351 -11.89 23.47 4.55
C GLY A 351 -11.75 21.99 4.25
N SER A 352 -10.52 21.45 4.33
CA SER A 352 -10.19 20.05 4.10
C SER A 352 -9.01 19.67 5.01
N PRO A 353 -9.19 19.68 6.34
CA PRO A 353 -8.07 19.48 7.25
C PRO A 353 -7.56 18.04 7.18
N LYS A 354 -6.38 17.82 7.72
CA LYS A 354 -5.85 16.47 7.98
C LYS A 354 -5.35 16.41 9.41
N VAL A 355 -5.17 15.19 9.90
CA VAL A 355 -4.89 14.93 11.30
C VAL A 355 -3.57 14.21 11.50
N MET A 356 -2.93 14.53 12.62
CA MET A 356 -1.90 13.69 13.23
C MET A 356 -2.42 13.22 14.57
N VAL A 357 -2.39 11.91 14.80
CA VAL A 357 -3.01 11.29 15.98
C VAL A 357 -2.00 10.46 16.75
N ARG A 358 -2.25 10.28 18.04
CA ARG A 358 -1.70 9.19 18.83
C ARG A 358 -2.56 7.94 18.60
N PRO A 359 -2.10 6.94 17.83
CA PRO A 359 -2.94 5.79 17.49
C PRO A 359 -3.28 4.90 18.70
N ASP A 360 -2.56 5.04 19.82
CA ASP A 360 -2.89 4.39 21.09
C ASP A 360 -3.97 5.12 21.90
N LYS A 361 -4.28 6.38 21.57
CA LYS A 361 -5.20 7.28 22.32
C LYS A 361 -6.46 7.66 21.57
N VAL A 362 -6.65 7.11 20.39
CA VAL A 362 -7.80 7.33 19.50
C VAL A 362 -8.45 5.97 19.22
N ASP A 363 -9.77 5.93 19.07
CA ASP A 363 -10.51 4.69 18.81
C ASP A 363 -10.62 4.36 17.32
N ALA A 364 -10.76 5.39 16.46
CA ALA A 364 -10.79 5.23 15.02
C ALA A 364 -10.36 6.52 14.31
N ILE A 365 -9.93 6.40 13.06
CA ILE A 365 -9.57 7.53 12.19
C ILE A 365 -10.34 7.42 10.87
N LEU A 366 -10.80 8.56 10.35
CA LEU A 366 -11.38 8.72 9.03
C LEU A 366 -10.49 9.62 8.16
N LEU A 367 -10.91 9.88 6.93
CA LEU A 367 -10.14 10.62 5.93
C LEU A 367 -9.60 11.98 6.43
N HIS A 368 -10.41 12.72 7.18
CA HIS A 368 -10.09 14.09 7.61
C HIS A 368 -10.15 14.33 9.13
N TRP A 369 -10.60 13.36 9.93
CA TRP A 369 -10.75 13.51 11.38
C TRP A 369 -10.66 12.17 12.10
N SER A 370 -10.50 12.19 13.43
CA SER A 370 -10.58 10.99 14.26
C SER A 370 -11.87 10.90 15.08
N TYR A 371 -12.12 9.72 15.64
CA TYR A 371 -13.22 9.46 16.56
C TYR A 371 -12.73 8.83 17.85
N GLY A 372 -13.35 9.26 18.95
CA GLY A 372 -13.20 8.64 20.25
C GLY A 372 -11.79 8.82 20.82
N LEU A 373 -11.57 9.93 21.52
CA LEU A 373 -10.34 10.10 22.30
C LEU A 373 -10.44 9.32 23.61
N GLU A 374 -9.31 8.84 24.10
CA GLU A 374 -9.18 8.31 25.46
C GLU A 374 -9.52 9.42 26.50
N PRO A 375 -10.26 9.11 27.59
CA PRO A 375 -10.61 10.12 28.58
C PRO A 375 -9.43 10.93 29.10
N GLY A 376 -9.59 12.26 29.14
CA GLY A 376 -8.56 13.19 29.57
C GLY A 376 -7.53 13.60 28.51
N TYR A 377 -7.61 13.03 27.29
CA TYR A 377 -6.85 13.52 26.14
C TYR A 377 -7.62 14.59 25.36
N LYS A 378 -6.88 15.47 24.68
CA LYS A 378 -7.43 16.61 23.92
C LYS A 378 -6.94 16.65 22.47
N THR A 379 -7.75 17.32 21.65
CA THR A 379 -7.43 17.74 20.29
C THR A 379 -6.91 19.18 20.29
N ILE A 380 -5.91 19.47 19.46
CA ILE A 380 -5.38 20.81 19.22
C ILE A 380 -5.52 21.15 17.74
N VAL A 381 -6.20 22.26 17.45
CA VAL A 381 -6.17 22.87 16.12
C VAL A 381 -4.85 23.63 15.99
N VAL A 382 -3.97 23.17 15.09
CA VAL A 382 -2.64 23.76 14.94
C VAL A 382 -2.76 25.12 14.26
N PRO A 383 -2.21 26.20 14.86
CA PRO A 383 -2.22 27.51 14.22
C PRO A 383 -1.50 27.50 12.87
N LYS A 384 -2.05 28.19 11.87
CA LYS A 384 -1.48 28.27 10.52
C LYS A 384 -0.04 28.80 10.49
N ASN A 385 0.34 29.63 11.45
CA ASN A 385 1.71 30.16 11.58
C ASN A 385 2.68 29.21 12.30
N VAL A 386 2.22 28.03 12.73
CA VAL A 386 3.06 26.97 13.32
C VAL A 386 3.33 25.87 12.30
N ALA A 387 2.27 25.30 11.73
CA ALA A 387 2.36 24.30 10.67
C ALA A 387 1.05 24.18 9.88
N PHE A 388 1.15 23.76 8.61
CA PHE A 388 0.01 23.47 7.73
C PHE A 388 0.44 22.48 6.64
N LEU A 389 -0.50 21.99 5.84
CA LEU A 389 -0.24 21.12 4.70
C LEU A 389 -0.27 21.87 3.36
N ASN A 390 0.73 21.63 2.54
CA ASN A 390 0.68 21.91 1.11
C ASN A 390 0.02 20.74 0.40
N HIS A 391 -1.00 20.98 -0.42
CA HIS A 391 -1.63 19.98 -1.28
C HIS A 391 -1.32 20.29 -2.75
N TYR A 392 -0.40 19.55 -3.36
CA TYR A 392 0.03 19.75 -4.74
C TYR A 392 -0.98 19.15 -5.71
N ARG A 393 -1.79 19.99 -6.35
CA ARG A 393 -2.89 19.53 -7.20
C ARG A 393 -2.67 19.95 -8.65
N THR A 394 -2.72 18.96 -9.54
CA THR A 394 -2.69 19.20 -10.98
C THR A 394 -3.95 19.95 -11.42
N ILE A 395 -3.77 20.93 -12.31
CA ILE A 395 -4.87 21.66 -12.94
C ILE A 395 -5.30 21.02 -14.27
N SER A 396 -4.71 19.88 -14.63
CA SER A 396 -5.11 19.11 -15.81
C SER A 396 -6.57 18.64 -15.68
N PRO A 397 -7.45 18.90 -16.66
CA PRO A 397 -8.89 18.57 -16.59
C PRO A 397 -9.18 17.09 -16.34
N LYS A 398 -8.21 16.20 -16.60
CA LYS A 398 -8.32 14.75 -16.36
C LYS A 398 -8.50 14.41 -14.87
N PHE A 399 -8.12 15.30 -13.96
CA PHE A 399 -8.08 15.02 -12.53
C PHE A 399 -9.24 15.68 -11.78
N LEU A 400 -9.71 14.99 -10.74
CA LEU A 400 -10.76 15.47 -9.85
C LEU A 400 -10.35 16.79 -9.18
N TRP A 401 -11.27 17.76 -9.22
CA TRP A 401 -11.11 19.10 -8.65
C TRP A 401 -9.98 19.94 -9.27
N SER A 402 -9.60 19.65 -10.51
CA SER A 402 -8.63 20.44 -11.30
C SER A 402 -9.05 21.91 -11.52
N ASN A 403 -10.35 22.20 -11.47
CA ASN A 403 -10.93 23.55 -11.59
C ASN A 403 -10.86 24.39 -10.29
N PHE A 404 -10.09 23.97 -9.28
CA PHE A 404 -10.00 24.71 -8.02
C PHE A 404 -9.46 26.13 -8.23
N ILE A 405 -8.56 26.34 -9.19
CA ILE A 405 -8.05 27.68 -9.53
C ILE A 405 -9.16 28.58 -10.06
N GLU A 406 -10.00 28.10 -10.97
CA GLU A 406 -11.16 28.87 -11.45
C GLU A 406 -12.11 29.22 -10.31
N THR A 407 -12.33 28.29 -9.39
CA THR A 407 -13.17 28.51 -8.20
C THR A 407 -12.59 29.61 -7.33
N LEU A 408 -11.28 29.59 -7.07
CA LEU A 408 -10.58 30.61 -6.28
C LEU A 408 -10.60 31.98 -6.98
N ILE A 409 -10.46 32.02 -8.31
CA ILE A 409 -10.59 33.25 -9.11
C ILE A 409 -12.01 33.82 -8.99
N LYS A 410 -13.04 32.98 -9.16
CA LYS A 410 -14.46 33.38 -8.98
C LYS A 410 -14.73 33.93 -7.58
N GLN A 411 -14.08 33.38 -6.56
CA GLN A 411 -14.15 33.83 -5.18
C GLN A 411 -13.29 35.06 -4.87
N LYS A 412 -12.59 35.64 -5.86
CA LYS A 412 -11.65 36.76 -5.69
C LYS A 412 -10.58 36.48 -4.64
N THR A 413 -10.13 35.22 -4.55
CA THR A 413 -9.08 34.82 -3.60
C THR A 413 -7.75 35.46 -4.00
N LYS A 414 -7.02 35.98 -3.01
CA LYS A 414 -5.65 36.49 -3.22
C LYS A 414 -4.68 35.33 -3.39
N PHE A 415 -4.05 35.26 -4.56
CA PHE A 415 -2.93 34.35 -4.80
C PHE A 415 -1.63 34.93 -4.26
N ILE A 416 -0.76 34.03 -3.79
CA ILE A 416 0.57 34.33 -3.27
C ILE A 416 1.57 33.32 -3.83
N HIS A 417 2.84 33.73 -3.91
CA HIS A 417 3.95 32.83 -4.21
C HIS A 417 4.69 32.52 -2.92
N VAL A 418 4.86 31.24 -2.61
CA VAL A 418 5.58 30.81 -1.41
C VAL A 418 6.67 29.83 -1.78
N THR A 419 7.90 30.17 -1.43
CA THR A 419 9.07 29.31 -1.59
C THR A 419 9.45 28.70 -0.25
N LEU A 420 9.89 27.43 -0.28
CA LEU A 420 10.53 26.79 0.85
C LEU A 420 11.92 27.40 1.07
N ARG A 421 12.47 27.27 2.28
CA ARG A 421 13.82 27.77 2.58
C ARG A 421 14.84 27.08 1.68
N GLU A 422 15.78 27.83 1.13
CA GLU A 422 16.78 27.35 0.16
C GLU A 422 17.53 26.10 0.66
N LYS A 423 18.09 26.15 1.87
CA LYS A 423 18.76 24.99 2.49
C LYS A 423 17.88 23.75 2.60
N TYR A 424 16.57 23.92 2.82
CA TYR A 424 15.63 22.80 2.88
C TYR A 424 15.40 22.20 1.49
N VAL A 425 15.23 23.07 0.49
CA VAL A 425 15.05 22.71 -0.92
C VAL A 425 16.26 21.95 -1.45
N GLU A 426 17.47 22.45 -1.19
CA GLU A 426 18.72 21.78 -1.56
C GLU A 426 18.78 20.39 -0.95
N LYS A 427 18.48 20.28 0.36
CA LYS A 427 18.57 18.99 1.04
C LYS A 427 17.54 17.98 0.56
N LEU A 428 16.31 18.42 0.31
CA LEU A 428 15.28 17.58 -0.28
C LEU A 428 15.70 17.08 -1.67
N ARG A 429 16.24 17.99 -2.50
CA ARG A 429 16.74 17.63 -3.83
C ARG A 429 17.84 16.59 -3.77
N GLU A 430 18.85 16.80 -2.92
CA GLU A 430 19.93 15.84 -2.71
C GLU A 430 19.42 14.46 -2.34
N ASN A 431 18.51 14.38 -1.36
CA ASN A 431 17.98 13.11 -0.87
C ASN A 431 17.19 12.37 -1.95
N VAL A 432 16.32 13.08 -2.68
CA VAL A 432 15.50 12.51 -3.77
C VAL A 432 16.39 12.00 -4.90
N ILE A 433 17.41 12.78 -5.29
CA ILE A 433 18.40 12.37 -6.28
C ILE A 433 19.15 11.13 -5.81
N GLN A 434 19.60 11.11 -4.56
CA GLN A 434 20.38 10.00 -4.02
C GLN A 434 19.58 8.67 -4.05
N ILE A 435 18.33 8.67 -3.58
CA ILE A 435 17.54 7.44 -3.52
C ILE A 435 17.13 6.96 -4.91
N LEU A 436 16.73 7.88 -5.80
CA LEU A 436 16.34 7.51 -7.16
C LEU A 436 17.52 7.11 -8.02
N GLY A 437 18.68 7.74 -7.82
CA GLY A 437 19.94 7.32 -8.42
C GLY A 437 20.32 5.91 -7.97
N TYR A 438 20.27 5.63 -6.67
CA TYR A 438 20.54 4.30 -6.13
C TYR A 438 19.61 3.22 -6.71
N VAL A 439 18.33 3.54 -6.87
CA VAL A 439 17.31 2.61 -7.33
C VAL A 439 17.39 2.35 -8.84
N PHE A 440 17.59 3.40 -9.66
CA PHE A 440 17.43 3.31 -11.11
C PHE A 440 18.75 3.39 -11.90
N GLU A 441 19.81 4.01 -11.37
CA GLU A 441 21.10 3.99 -12.07
C GLU A 441 21.71 2.60 -11.96
N LYS A 442 21.86 1.94 -13.11
CA LYS A 442 22.50 0.63 -13.18
C LYS A 442 23.96 0.77 -12.74
N HIS A 443 24.34 0.11 -11.65
CA HIS A 443 25.75 -0.13 -11.36
C HIS A 443 26.27 -1.17 -12.35
N ASN A 444 27.13 -0.74 -13.29
CA ASN A 444 27.83 -1.67 -14.15
C ASN A 444 28.72 -2.57 -13.27
N VAL A 445 28.42 -3.86 -13.22
CA VAL A 445 29.37 -4.85 -12.73
C VAL A 445 30.47 -4.93 -13.78
N THR A 446 31.64 -4.36 -13.50
CA THR A 446 32.82 -4.64 -14.32
C THR A 446 33.23 -6.08 -14.06
N CYS A 447 33.68 -6.78 -15.10
CA CYS A 447 34.06 -8.19 -14.90
C CYS A 447 35.20 -8.36 -13.87
N ASP A 448 35.97 -7.31 -13.61
CA ASP A 448 37.04 -7.26 -12.61
C ASP A 448 36.54 -7.25 -11.16
N ASN A 449 35.28 -6.83 -10.93
CA ASN A 449 34.64 -6.86 -9.60
C ASN A 449 34.12 -8.26 -9.21
N ILE A 450 34.15 -9.22 -10.14
CA ILE A 450 33.74 -10.60 -9.89
C ILE A 450 34.90 -11.36 -9.23
N PRO A 451 34.69 -12.13 -8.16
CA PRO A 451 35.75 -12.93 -7.54
C PRO A 451 36.52 -13.77 -8.58
N ILE A 452 37.86 -13.79 -8.49
CA ILE A 452 38.74 -14.49 -9.44
C ILE A 452 38.37 -15.98 -9.58
N SER A 453 37.85 -16.59 -8.51
CA SER A 453 37.35 -17.97 -8.49
C SER A 453 36.18 -18.20 -9.46
N LEU A 454 35.33 -17.20 -9.69
CA LEU A 454 34.21 -17.25 -10.63
C LEU A 454 34.62 -16.77 -12.03
N GLN A 455 35.59 -15.85 -12.13
CA GLN A 455 36.11 -15.36 -13.42
C GLN A 455 36.77 -16.48 -14.25
N ARG A 456 37.56 -17.36 -13.63
CA ARG A 456 38.38 -18.32 -14.40
C ARG A 456 37.58 -19.35 -15.19
N SER A 457 36.39 -19.75 -14.73
CA SER A 457 35.55 -20.76 -15.38
C SER A 457 34.40 -20.16 -16.20
N THR A 458 33.96 -18.93 -15.92
CA THR A 458 32.72 -18.37 -16.50
C THR A 458 32.88 -17.01 -17.16
N LYS A 459 34.04 -16.34 -17.12
CA LYS A 459 34.22 -14.99 -17.71
C LYS A 459 33.77 -14.87 -19.18
N PRO A 460 34.04 -15.84 -20.09
CA PRO A 460 33.51 -15.78 -21.45
C PRO A 460 31.97 -15.85 -21.51
N TYR A 461 31.36 -16.62 -20.60
CA TYR A 461 29.91 -16.76 -20.49
C TYR A 461 29.26 -15.51 -19.87
N LEU A 462 29.89 -14.93 -18.85
CA LEU A 462 29.44 -13.72 -18.16
C LEU A 462 29.45 -12.48 -19.08
N VAL A 463 30.47 -12.36 -19.92
CA VAL A 463 30.53 -11.30 -20.95
C VAL A 463 29.49 -11.54 -22.05
N LYS A 464 29.37 -12.78 -22.54
CA LYS A 464 28.42 -13.14 -23.63
C LYS A 464 26.95 -13.03 -23.20
N SER A 465 26.65 -13.20 -21.91
CA SER A 465 25.31 -13.04 -21.33
C SER A 465 25.00 -11.62 -20.87
N GLY A 466 25.94 -10.67 -21.01
CA GLY A 466 25.73 -9.27 -20.64
C GLY A 466 25.71 -9.01 -19.13
N ILE A 467 26.16 -9.97 -18.31
CA ILE A 467 26.17 -9.89 -16.84
C ILE A 467 27.24 -8.92 -16.34
N CYS A 468 28.36 -8.79 -17.05
CA CYS A 468 29.37 -7.79 -16.80
C CYS A 468 29.87 -7.18 -18.12
N LYS A 469 30.32 -5.92 -18.05
CA LYS A 469 30.96 -5.22 -19.17
C LYS A 469 32.47 -5.24 -19.04
#